data_AF-A0A0L7LPS3-F1
#
_entry.id   AF-A0A0L7LPS3-F1
#
_cell.length_a   1.000
_cell.length_b   1.000
_cell.length_c   1.000
_cell.angle_alpha   90.00
_cell.angle_beta   90.00
_cell.angle_gamma   90.00
#
_symmetry.space_group_name_H-M   'P 1'
#
loop_
_entity.id
_entity.type
_entity.pdbx_description
1 polymer ?
#
loop_
_entity_poly.entity_id
_entity_poly.type
_entity_poly.pdbx_seq_one_letter_code
_entity_poly.pdbx_strand_id
1 'polypeptide(L)'
;MDEGDMECVVGPSAIAKEYTTIVRIGGIVKITAESLADEEHLLSFTRTLVLNTRDGSVYKIANELLYWDIPDKVYAETAFKITRVS
;
A
#
# COMPACT_ATOMS: atom_id res chain seq x y z
N MET A 1 39.44 -44.01 5.32
CA MET A 1 38.28 -43.27 4.80
C MET A 1 37.44 -42.98 6.02
N ASP A 2 37.72 -41.86 6.67
CA ASP A 2 36.94 -41.40 7.82
C ASP A 2 35.84 -40.49 7.27
N GLU A 3 34.61 -40.99 7.27
CA GLU A 3 33.40 -40.19 7.07
C GLU A 3 33.18 -39.40 8.35
N GLY A 4 33.88 -38.26 8.46
CA GLY A 4 33.62 -37.28 9.50
C GLY A 4 32.26 -36.63 9.24
N ASP A 5 31.33 -36.86 10.16
CA ASP A 5 30.02 -36.22 10.19
C ASP A 5 30.17 -34.71 10.02
N MET A 6 29.70 -34.22 8.87
CA MET A 6 29.61 -32.80 8.58
C MET A 6 28.43 -32.27 9.37
N GLU A 7 28.65 -31.97 10.66
CA GLU A 7 27.71 -31.20 11.45
C GLU A 7 27.51 -29.85 10.74
N CYS A 8 26.34 -29.70 10.15
CA CYS A 8 25.90 -28.44 9.60
C CYS A 8 25.73 -27.49 10.78
N VAL A 9 26.77 -26.71 11.09
CA VAL A 9 26.71 -25.64 12.09
C VAL A 9 25.71 -24.63 11.56
N VAL A 10 24.46 -24.79 11.97
CA VAL A 10 23.43 -23.77 11.79
C VAL A 10 23.85 -22.64 12.72
N GLY A 11 24.70 -21.74 12.21
CA GLY A 11 24.98 -20.46 12.86
C GLY A 11 23.66 -19.81 13.24
N PRO A 12 23.61 -19.02 14.32
CA PRO A 12 22.36 -18.55 14.90
C PRO A 12 21.50 -17.97 13.78
N SER A 13 20.43 -18.68 13.45
CA SER A 13 19.46 -18.23 12.46
C SER A 13 19.05 -16.85 12.91
N ALA A 14 19.53 -15.81 12.23
CA ALA A 14 19.16 -14.44 12.50
C ALA A 14 17.64 -14.44 12.50
N ILE A 15 17.03 -14.29 13.68
CA ILE A 15 15.58 -14.30 13.84
C ILE A 15 15.15 -13.06 13.06
N ALA A 16 14.72 -13.26 11.81
CA ALA A 16 14.28 -12.18 10.96
C ALA A 16 13.09 -11.55 11.69
N LYS A 17 13.30 -10.35 12.24
CA LYS A 17 12.30 -9.69 13.06
C LYS A 17 11.16 -9.31 12.13
N GLU A 18 10.02 -9.99 12.28
CA GLU A 18 8.84 -9.68 11.50
C GLU A 18 8.21 -8.41 12.06
N TYR A 19 7.99 -7.43 11.18
CA TYR A 19 7.33 -6.18 11.50
C TYR A 19 5.99 -6.13 10.79
N THR A 20 4.98 -5.68 11.52
CA THR A 20 3.66 -5.36 10.97
C THR A 20 3.44 -3.86 11.04
N THR A 21 2.98 -3.27 9.94
CA THR A 21 2.63 -1.85 9.82
C THR A 21 1.20 -1.75 9.32
N ILE A 22 0.38 -0.95 10.01
CA ILE A 22 -0.99 -0.64 9.57
C ILE A 22 -0.97 0.79 9.06
N VAL A 23 -1.35 0.98 7.79
CA VAL A 23 -1.45 2.32 7.18
C VAL A 23 -2.86 2.54 6.66
N ARG A 24 -3.39 3.74 6.89
CA ARG A 24 -4.67 4.20 6.35
C ARG A 24 -4.42 5.41 5.46
N ILE A 25 -4.86 5.30 4.21
CA ILE A 25 -4.70 6.32 3.17
C ILE A 25 -6.10 6.78 2.78
N GLY A 26 -6.33 8.09 2.82
CA GLY A 26 -7.58 8.71 2.36
C GLY A 26 -7.30 9.71 1.26
N GLY A 27 -8.18 9.81 0.27
CA GLY A 27 -8.01 10.76 -0.82
C GLY A 27 -9.20 10.81 -1.77
N ILE A 28 -9.03 11.60 -2.84
CA ILE A 28 -9.96 11.68 -3.97
C ILE A 28 -9.24 11.15 -5.21
N VAL A 29 -9.95 10.34 -5.99
CA VAL A 29 -9.50 9.84 -7.29
C VAL A 29 -10.47 10.27 -8.37
N LYS A 30 -9.96 10.54 -9.57
CA LYS A 30 -10.74 10.72 -10.78
C LYS A 30 -10.75 9.42 -11.55
N ILE A 31 -11.92 8.85 -11.82
CA ILE A 31 -12.05 7.72 -12.74
C ILE A 31 -12.02 8.29 -14.16
N THR A 32 -11.02 7.88 -14.94
CA THR A 32 -10.91 8.21 -16.36
C THR A 32 -11.57 7.11 -17.17
N ALA A 33 -12.58 7.45 -17.96
CA ALA A 33 -13.16 6.52 -18.92
C ALA A 33 -12.38 6.56 -20.24
N GLU A 34 -12.30 5.42 -20.92
CA GLU A 34 -11.65 5.34 -22.24
C GLU A 34 -12.56 5.85 -23.37
N SER A 35 -13.86 6.05 -23.08
CA SER A 35 -14.90 6.46 -24.03
C SER A 35 -15.49 7.82 -23.65
N LEU A 36 -15.77 8.65 -24.66
CA LEU A 36 -16.44 9.96 -24.52
C LEU A 36 -17.91 9.87 -24.09
N ALA A 37 -18.49 8.67 -24.12
CA ALA A 37 -19.88 8.43 -23.75
C ALA A 37 -20.07 8.19 -22.24
N ASP A 38 -18.97 7.97 -21.50
CA ASP A 38 -19.00 7.68 -20.07
C ASP A 38 -18.67 8.93 -19.26
N GLU A 39 -19.47 9.22 -18.23
CA GLU A 39 -19.22 10.34 -17.33
C GLU A 39 -17.97 10.08 -16.46
N GLU A 40 -17.01 11.00 -16.49
CA GLU A 40 -15.87 10.95 -15.58
C GLU A 40 -16.32 11.32 -14.17
N HIS A 41 -16.21 10.38 -13.22
CA HIS A 41 -16.63 10.60 -11.84
C HIS A 41 -15.45 10.81 -10.89
N LEU A 42 -15.62 11.74 -9.94
CA LEU A 42 -14.76 11.88 -8.78
C LEU A 42 -15.29 10.98 -7.66
N LEU A 43 -14.41 10.17 -7.07
CA LEU A 43 -14.72 9.35 -5.90
C LEU A 43 -13.76 9.68 -4.77
N SER A 44 -14.28 9.68 -3.54
CA SER A 44 -13.41 9.60 -2.37
C SER A 44 -13.12 8.15 -2.05
N PHE A 45 -11.94 7.89 -1.50
CA PHE A 45 -11.56 6.57 -1.07
C PHE A 45 -10.90 6.59 0.30
N THR A 46 -11.07 5.50 1.03
CA THR A 46 -10.25 5.16 2.19
C THR A 46 -9.69 3.76 1.98
N ARG A 47 -8.37 3.63 1.96
CA ARG A 47 -7.65 2.36 1.84
C ARG A 47 -6.87 2.08 3.10
N THR A 48 -7.17 0.97 3.77
CA THR A 48 -6.42 0.48 4.95
C THR A 48 -5.64 -0.75 4.55
N LEU A 49 -4.33 -0.74 4.79
CA LEU A 49 -3.42 -1.83 4.46
C LEU A 49 -2.74 -2.34 5.73
N VAL A 50 -2.73 -3.65 5.90
CA VAL A 50 -1.86 -4.34 6.87
C VAL A 50 -0.66 -4.85 6.09
N LEU A 51 0.52 -4.35 6.41
CA LEU A 51 1.77 -4.64 5.71
C LEU A 51 2.70 -5.43 6.63
N ASN A 52 3.29 -6.50 6.11
CA ASN A 52 4.30 -7.29 6.80
C ASN A 52 5.66 -7.15 6.10
N THR A 53 6.73 -7.05 6.87
CA THR A 53 8.10 -7.06 6.36
C THR A 53 9.03 -7.85 7.30
N ARG A 54 10.08 -8.46 6.74
CA ARG A 54 11.07 -9.26 7.49
C ARG A 54 12.37 -8.52 7.75
N ASP A 55 12.68 -7.55 6.90
CA ASP A 55 13.95 -6.83 6.84
C ASP A 55 13.76 -5.32 6.63
N GLY A 56 12.52 -4.85 6.53
CA GLY A 56 12.17 -3.45 6.27
C GLY A 56 12.34 -3.01 4.81
N SER A 57 12.86 -3.87 3.92
CA SER A 57 13.15 -3.51 2.53
C SER A 57 11.94 -3.67 1.61
N VAL A 58 11.14 -4.72 1.86
CA VAL A 58 9.94 -5.04 1.10
C VAL A 58 8.77 -5.27 2.03
N TYR A 59 7.68 -4.53 1.78
CA TYR A 59 6.41 -4.72 2.46
C TYR A 59 5.48 -5.59 1.61
N LYS A 60 4.91 -6.62 2.22
CA LYS A 60 3.86 -7.45 1.62
C LYS A 60 2.52 -7.08 2.22
N ILE A 61 1.52 -6.89 1.37
CA ILE A 61 0.14 -6.68 1.82
C ILE A 61 -0.38 -8.01 2.38
N ALA A 62 -0.66 -8.04 3.68
CA ALA A 62 -1.30 -9.17 4.34
C ALA A 62 -2.82 -9.06 4.23
N ASN A 63 -3.36 -7.89 4.57
CA ASN A 63 -4.78 -7.57 4.44
C ASN A 63 -4.96 -6.20 3.79
N GLU A 64 -6.07 -6.06 3.08
CA GLU A 64 -6.51 -4.82 2.47
C GLU A 64 -8.00 -4.60 2.68
N LEU A 65 -8.37 -3.36 3.00
CA LEU A 65 -9.74 -2.88 2.98
C LEU A 65 -9.78 -1.59 2.15
N LEU A 66 -10.61 -1.58 1.12
CA LEU A 66 -10.87 -0.40 0.29
C LEU A 66 -12.34 -0.02 0.42
N TYR A 67 -12.57 1.22 0.81
CA TYR A 67 -13.88 1.83 0.92
C TYR A 67 -13.99 2.98 -0.08
N TRP A 68 -15.10 3.01 -0.82
CA TRP A 68 -15.44 4.04 -1.80
C TRP A 68 -16.60 4.86 -1.27
N ASP A 69 -16.57 6.16 -1.56
CA ASP A 69 -17.67 7.06 -1.21
C ASP A 69 -17.80 8.21 -2.21
N ILE A 70 -18.90 8.96 -2.08
CA ILE A 70 -19.10 10.23 -2.77
C ILE A 70 -18.20 11.27 -2.08
N PRO A 71 -17.39 12.04 -2.82
CA PRO A 71 -16.55 13.07 -2.21
C PRO A 71 -17.41 14.22 -1.68
N ASP A 72 -17.08 14.72 -0.49
CA ASP A 72 -17.68 15.96 0.00
C ASP A 72 -17.39 17.11 -0.98
N LYS A 73 -18.39 17.97 -1.15
CA LYS A 73 -18.33 19.09 -2.09
C LYS A 73 -17.06 19.95 -1.93
N VAL A 74 -16.67 20.26 -0.69
CA VAL A 74 -15.47 21.08 -0.39
C VAL A 74 -14.18 20.40 -0.85
N TYR A 75 -14.05 19.08 -0.61
CA TYR A 75 -12.86 18.34 -1.03
C TYR A 75 -12.86 18.13 -2.56
N ALA A 76 -14.02 17.91 -3.18
CA ALA A 76 -14.15 17.83 -4.63
C ALA A 76 -13.74 19.14 -5.32
N GLU A 77 -14.19 20.30 -4.81
CA GLU A 77 -13.86 21.63 -5.36
C GLU A 77 -12.39 22.04 -5.16
N THR A 78 -11.69 21.39 -4.23
CA THR A 78 -10.27 21.64 -3.95
C THR A 78 -9.34 20.58 -4.53
N ALA A 79 -9.88 19.48 -5.05
CA ALA A 79 -9.10 18.44 -5.70
C ALA A 79 -8.46 18.95 -7.01
N PHE A 80 -7.26 18.44 -7.31
CA PHE A 80 -6.52 18.70 -8.57
C PHE A 80 -6.23 20.17 -8.89
N LYS A 81 -6.22 21.06 -7.89
CA LYS A 81 -5.83 22.47 -8.07
C LYS A 81 -4.37 22.56 -8.55
N ILE A 82 -4.15 23.31 -9.63
CA ILE A 82 -2.81 23.59 -10.15
C ILE A 82 -2.16 24.63 -9.24
N THR A 83 -1.24 24.19 -8.39
CA THR A 83 -0.36 25.09 -7.65
C THR A 83 0.75 25.56 -8.58
N ARG A 84 0.64 26.78 -9.10
CA ARG A 84 1.78 27.43 -9.80
C ARG A 84 2.81 27.81 -8.76
N VAL A 85 4.02 27.27 -8.88
CA VAL A 85 5.18 27.72 -8.12
C VAL A 85 5.78 28.89 -8.89
N SER A 86 5.81 30.07 -8.26
CA SER A 86 6.44 31.31 -8.78
C SER A 86 7.92 31.36 -8.47
#